data_AF-Q84N21-F1
#
_entry.id   AF-Q84N21-F1
#
_cell.length_a   1.000
_cell.length_b   1.000
_cell.length_c   1.000
_cell.angle_alpha   90.00
_cell.angle_beta   90.00
_cell.angle_gamma   90.00
#
_symmetry.space_group_name_H-M   'P 1'
#
loop_
_entity.id
_entity.type
_entity.pdbx_description
1 polymer ?
#
loop_
_entity_poly.entity_id
_entity_poly.type
_entity_poly.pdbx_seq_one_letter_code
_entity_poly.pdbx_strand_id
1 'polypeptide(L)'
;MTMSLLSYLSLLIFLSSLCAASVDVQKKFLQCLSVSDQKFPIYTTNNKNYSSVLQFSIQNLRFNTTKTPKPLVIVTPVSEAEIQRVILCAKESSIHVRVRSGGHDYEGLSYVSEDPFVLIDLVGHRNITINVDDKTAWVETGSTIGELYYKISKKSKTLGFPAGLCPTVGVGGHISGGGTGVMLRKYGLAADNVIDARLMDANGRILDRKSMGEDLFWAIRGGGGNTFGLVLAWKIKLVDVPEKVIVFTIDKTLEQNATKLVHKWQYVSS
;
A
#
# COMPACT_ATOMS: atom_id res chain seq x y z
N MET A 1 6.86 25.26 -37.96
CA MET A 1 5.64 25.69 -37.24
C MET A 1 6.04 26.68 -36.16
N THR A 2 5.93 27.97 -36.46
CA THR A 2 6.16 29.05 -35.49
C THR A 2 4.90 29.22 -34.66
N MET A 3 4.93 28.86 -33.37
CA MET A 3 3.85 29.22 -32.47
C MET A 3 3.79 30.75 -32.34
N SER A 4 2.60 31.33 -32.51
CA SER A 4 2.36 32.77 -32.38
C SER A 4 2.74 33.26 -30.97
N LEU A 5 3.22 34.51 -30.87
CA LEU A 5 3.56 35.16 -29.59
C LEU A 5 2.38 35.14 -28.61
N LEU A 6 1.14 35.22 -29.12
CA LEU A 6 -0.10 35.08 -28.36
C LEU A 6 -0.25 33.67 -27.78
N SER A 7 0.09 32.63 -28.55
CA SER A 7 0.06 31.24 -28.08
C SER A 7 1.09 30.98 -26.97
N TYR A 8 2.26 31.61 -27.05
CA TYR A 8 3.26 31.58 -25.98
C TYR A 8 2.79 32.29 -24.72
N LEU A 9 2.19 33.48 -24.85
CA LEU A 9 1.68 34.24 -23.71
C LEU A 9 0.49 33.53 -23.03
N SER A 10 -0.43 32.96 -23.81
CA SER A 10 -1.54 32.15 -23.29
C SER A 10 -1.04 30.89 -22.57
N LEU A 11 -0.02 30.21 -23.11
CA LEU A 11 0.59 29.05 -22.47
C LEU A 11 1.28 29.41 -21.15
N LEU A 12 1.99 30.55 -21.10
CA LEU A 12 2.64 31.05 -19.88
C LEU A 12 1.63 31.46 -18.80
N ILE A 13 0.52 32.12 -19.17
CA ILE A 13 -0.58 32.47 -18.24
C ILE A 13 -1.27 31.20 -17.72
N PHE A 14 -1.48 30.21 -18.58
CA PHE A 14 -2.08 28.95 -18.18
C PHE A 14 -1.18 28.17 -17.20
N LEU A 15 0.12 28.06 -17.51
CA LEU A 15 1.12 27.44 -16.64
C LEU A 15 1.25 28.14 -15.28
N SER A 16 1.23 29.49 -15.25
CA SER A 16 1.30 30.25 -13.99
C SER A 16 0.04 30.05 -13.14
N SER A 17 -1.14 29.96 -13.76
CA SER A 17 -2.40 29.69 -13.06
C SER A 17 -2.46 28.30 -12.41
N LEU A 18 -1.93 27.27 -13.09
CA LEU A 18 -1.83 25.90 -12.56
C LEU A 18 -0.87 25.80 -11.36
N CYS A 19 0.29 26.47 -11.44
CA CYS A 19 1.21 26.57 -10.31
C CYS A 19 0.57 27.29 -9.11
N ALA A 20 -0.13 28.41 -9.35
CA ALA A 20 -0.83 29.13 -8.28
C ALA A 20 -1.92 28.29 -7.62
N ALA A 21 -2.69 27.53 -8.41
CA ALA A 21 -3.74 26.64 -7.90
C ALA A 21 -3.18 25.50 -7.03
N SER A 22 -2.06 24.88 -7.42
CA SER A 22 -1.44 23.82 -6.63
C SER A 22 -0.86 24.33 -5.30
N VAL A 23 -0.26 25.53 -5.29
CA VAL A 23 0.21 26.20 -4.07
C VAL A 23 -0.94 26.55 -3.13
N ASP A 24 -2.07 27.02 -3.66
CA ASP A 24 -3.26 27.34 -2.87
C ASP A 24 -3.89 26.09 -2.22
N VAL A 25 -4.00 25.00 -2.98
CA VAL A 25 -4.51 23.71 -2.46
C VAL A 25 -3.59 23.14 -1.37
N GLN A 26 -2.27 23.18 -1.58
CA GLN A 26 -1.30 22.76 -0.56
C GLN A 26 -1.44 23.55 0.73
N LYS A 27 -1.58 24.88 0.62
CA LYS A 27 -1.72 25.77 1.78
C LYS A 27 -3.01 25.49 2.55
N LYS A 28 -4.15 25.33 1.88
CA LYS A 28 -5.44 24.96 2.49
C LYS A 28 -5.33 23.63 3.25
N PHE A 29 -4.71 22.63 2.64
CA PHE A 29 -4.50 21.33 3.26
C PHE A 29 -3.65 21.41 4.53
N LEU A 30 -2.49 22.11 4.47
CA LEU A 30 -1.62 22.29 5.63
C LEU A 30 -2.27 23.13 6.73
N GLN A 31 -3.04 24.16 6.37
CA GLN A 31 -3.80 24.96 7.31
C GLN A 31 -4.85 24.11 8.03
N CYS A 32 -5.58 23.27 7.31
CA CYS A 32 -6.52 22.32 7.89
C CYS A 32 -5.80 21.39 8.89
N LEU A 33 -4.67 20.78 8.51
CA LEU A 33 -3.91 19.91 9.42
C LEU A 33 -3.46 20.61 10.71
N SER A 34 -3.16 21.91 10.63
CA SER A 34 -2.65 22.72 11.74
C SER A 34 -3.68 23.06 12.83
N VAL A 35 -4.97 22.79 12.60
CA VAL A 35 -6.06 23.12 13.55
C VAL A 35 -6.12 22.15 14.75
N SER A 36 -5.38 21.04 14.72
CA SER A 36 -5.41 19.98 15.75
C SER A 36 -4.12 19.93 16.56
N ASP A 37 -4.22 19.51 17.83
CA ASP A 37 -3.08 19.22 18.71
C ASP A 37 -2.32 17.94 18.31
N GLN A 38 -2.88 17.12 17.42
CA GLN A 38 -2.23 15.91 16.91
C GLN A 38 -1.01 16.23 16.06
N LYS A 39 0.16 15.74 16.49
CA LYS A 39 1.44 15.95 15.80
C LYS A 39 1.94 14.64 15.22
N PHE A 40 1.77 14.49 13.91
CA PHE A 40 2.46 13.47 13.12
C PHE A 40 3.41 14.13 12.12
N PRO A 41 4.43 13.41 11.61
CA PRO A 41 5.38 14.00 10.67
C PRO A 41 4.72 14.36 9.33
N ILE A 42 4.99 15.59 8.89
CA ILE A 42 4.53 16.18 7.63
C ILE A 42 5.77 16.67 6.87
N TYR A 43 5.87 16.28 5.60
CA TYR A 43 6.98 16.64 4.73
C TYR A 43 6.47 17.32 3.46
N THR A 44 6.94 18.53 3.23
CA THR A 44 6.80 19.30 1.98
C THR A 44 8.13 19.29 1.24
N THR A 45 8.14 19.71 -0.01
CA THR A 45 9.37 19.84 -0.82
C THR A 45 10.45 20.73 -0.20
N ASN A 46 10.10 21.59 0.76
CA ASN A 46 11.03 22.44 1.50
C ASN A 46 11.75 21.70 2.65
N ASN A 47 11.24 20.55 3.11
CA ASN A 47 11.87 19.77 4.17
C ASN A 47 13.07 19.00 3.63
N LYS A 48 14.23 19.07 4.31
CA LYS A 48 15.46 18.34 3.91
C LYS A 48 15.26 16.83 3.75
N ASN A 49 14.37 16.25 4.55
CA ASN A 49 14.10 14.80 4.55
C ASN A 49 13.01 14.39 3.54
N TYR A 50 12.41 15.32 2.80
CA TYR A 50 11.32 15.01 1.88
C TYR A 50 11.72 13.92 0.86
N SER A 51 12.87 14.10 0.21
CA SER A 51 13.33 13.17 -0.82
C SER A 51 13.63 11.79 -0.24
N SER A 52 14.26 11.70 0.94
CA SER A 52 14.58 10.41 1.56
C SER A 52 13.33 9.67 2.03
N VAL A 53 12.34 10.39 2.59
CA VAL A 53 11.03 9.81 2.96
C VAL A 53 10.27 9.35 1.72
N LEU A 54 10.24 10.14 0.64
CA LEU A 54 9.59 9.75 -0.61
C LEU A 54 10.26 8.50 -1.19
N GLN A 55 11.60 8.45 -1.23
CA GLN A 55 12.35 7.39 -1.89
C GLN A 55 12.44 6.11 -1.06
N PHE A 56 12.22 6.17 0.26
CA PHE A 56 12.42 5.06 1.20
C PHE A 56 11.86 3.72 0.72
N SER A 57 10.62 3.72 0.21
CA SER A 57 9.93 2.50 -0.22
C SER A 57 9.60 2.47 -1.72
N ILE A 58 10.21 3.33 -2.55
CA ILE A 58 10.10 3.21 -4.02
C ILE A 58 10.86 1.98 -4.49
N GLN A 59 10.13 0.97 -4.96
CA GLN A 59 10.74 -0.27 -5.45
C GLN A 59 11.07 -0.22 -6.94
N ASN A 60 10.21 0.40 -7.75
CA ASN A 60 10.45 0.53 -9.18
C ASN A 60 11.14 1.86 -9.50
N LEU A 61 12.46 1.80 -9.72
CA LEU A 61 13.31 2.97 -9.95
C LEU A 61 12.98 3.73 -11.24
N ARG A 62 12.20 3.14 -12.17
CA ARG A 62 11.66 3.86 -13.34
C ARG A 62 10.87 5.11 -12.93
N PHE A 63 10.27 5.08 -11.74
CA PHE A 63 9.49 6.17 -11.16
C PHE A 63 10.26 7.00 -10.13
N ASN A 64 11.57 6.80 -9.99
CA ASN A 64 12.41 7.63 -9.13
C ASN A 64 13.30 8.55 -9.97
N THR A 65 12.67 9.40 -10.78
CA THR A 65 13.39 10.36 -11.63
C THR A 65 13.03 11.81 -11.29
N THR A 66 13.88 12.75 -11.69
CA THR A 66 13.62 14.18 -11.50
C THR A 66 12.32 14.62 -12.16
N LYS A 67 11.98 14.01 -13.31
CA LYS A 67 10.75 14.29 -14.08
C LYS A 67 9.49 13.61 -13.54
N THR A 68 9.62 12.62 -12.65
CA THR A 68 8.43 11.95 -12.09
C THR A 68 7.66 12.95 -11.22
N PRO A 69 6.33 13.10 -11.42
CA PRO A 69 5.47 13.89 -10.54
C PRO A 69 5.60 13.45 -9.08
N LYS A 70 5.58 14.41 -8.16
CA LYS A 70 5.84 14.18 -6.73
C LYS A 70 4.67 14.69 -5.89
N PRO A 71 4.40 14.08 -4.72
CA PRO A 71 3.34 14.57 -3.84
C PRO A 71 3.65 15.98 -3.34
N LEU A 72 2.64 16.84 -3.25
CA LEU A 72 2.78 18.16 -2.64
C LEU A 72 3.14 18.06 -1.15
N VAL A 73 2.58 17.06 -0.49
CA VAL A 73 2.79 16.77 0.93
C VAL A 73 2.86 15.26 1.14
N ILE A 74 3.79 14.81 1.97
CA ILE A 74 3.85 13.45 2.49
C ILE A 74 3.49 13.52 3.98
N VAL A 75 2.60 12.65 4.42
CA VAL A 75 2.24 12.50 5.83
C VAL A 75 2.49 11.06 6.27
N THR A 76 3.06 10.88 7.45
CA THR A 76 3.35 9.55 8.01
C THR A 76 2.60 9.35 9.34
N PRO A 77 1.26 9.23 9.31
CA PRO A 77 0.47 9.04 10.51
C PRO A 77 0.77 7.69 11.16
N VAL A 78 0.59 7.61 12.48
CA VAL A 78 0.79 6.38 13.27
C VAL A 78 -0.51 5.85 13.85
N SER A 79 -1.54 6.69 13.99
CA SER A 79 -2.84 6.32 14.54
C SER A 79 -3.98 6.53 13.55
N GLU A 80 -5.08 5.81 13.77
CA GLU A 80 -6.29 5.94 12.94
C GLU A 80 -6.91 7.35 12.99
N ALA A 81 -6.81 8.03 14.14
CA ALA A 81 -7.32 9.40 14.29
C ALA A 81 -6.53 10.40 13.43
N GLU A 82 -5.21 10.22 13.34
CA GLU A 82 -4.37 11.05 12.46
C GLU A 82 -4.66 10.77 10.98
N ILE A 83 -4.83 9.49 10.60
CA ILE A 83 -5.24 9.11 9.24
C ILE A 83 -6.61 9.73 8.90
N GLN A 84 -7.57 9.67 9.82
CA GLN A 84 -8.89 10.28 9.66
C GLN A 84 -8.77 11.78 9.42
N ARG A 85 -7.95 12.47 10.21
CA ARG A 85 -7.74 13.91 10.06
C ARG A 85 -7.20 14.25 8.67
N VAL A 86 -6.22 13.48 8.20
CA VAL A 86 -5.63 13.64 6.86
C VAL A 86 -6.68 13.47 5.77
N ILE A 87 -7.50 12.41 5.83
CA ILE A 87 -8.55 12.15 4.84
C ILE A 87 -9.58 13.28 4.82
N LEU A 88 -10.04 13.74 5.98
CA LEU A 88 -10.99 14.85 6.08
C LEU A 88 -10.42 16.16 5.53
N CYS A 89 -9.16 16.49 5.85
CA CYS A 89 -8.51 17.68 5.31
C CYS A 89 -8.27 17.59 3.80
N ALA A 90 -7.94 16.39 3.29
CA ALA A 90 -7.77 16.18 1.86
C ALA A 90 -9.08 16.42 1.11
N LYS A 91 -10.19 15.92 1.67
CA LYS A 91 -11.54 16.16 1.15
C LYS A 91 -11.93 17.64 1.19
N GLU A 92 -11.73 18.32 2.31
CA GLU A 92 -12.04 19.75 2.46
C GLU A 92 -11.23 20.63 1.50
N SER A 93 -9.99 20.24 1.21
CA SER A 93 -9.09 20.96 0.31
C SER A 93 -9.19 20.52 -1.15
N SER A 94 -10.05 19.55 -1.47
CA SER A 94 -10.19 18.95 -2.81
C SER A 94 -8.86 18.48 -3.41
N ILE A 95 -7.99 17.88 -2.60
CA ILE A 95 -6.70 17.32 -3.04
C ILE A 95 -6.76 15.81 -3.16
N HIS A 96 -6.19 15.26 -4.23
CA HIS A 96 -6.12 13.82 -4.44
C HIS A 96 -5.23 13.16 -3.39
N VAL A 97 -5.56 11.92 -3.03
CA VAL A 97 -4.83 11.12 -2.06
C VAL A 97 -4.25 9.91 -2.76
N ARG A 98 -2.96 9.64 -2.54
CA ARG A 98 -2.34 8.34 -2.77
C ARG A 98 -1.97 7.74 -1.43
N VAL A 99 -2.30 6.47 -1.22
CA VAL A 99 -1.91 5.75 0.00
C VAL A 99 -0.80 4.77 -0.36
N ARG A 100 0.26 4.78 0.45
CA ARG A 100 1.38 3.86 0.34
C ARG A 100 1.52 3.06 1.62
N SER A 101 1.52 1.74 1.43
CA SER A 101 1.96 0.76 2.42
C SER A 101 3.45 0.46 2.15
N GLY A 102 3.77 -0.66 1.49
CA GLY A 102 5.17 -1.04 1.21
C GLY A 102 5.78 -0.48 -0.08
N GLY A 103 5.03 0.27 -0.89
CA GLY A 103 5.56 0.92 -2.11
C GLY A 103 5.92 -0.03 -3.28
N HIS A 104 5.43 -1.27 -3.26
CA HIS A 104 5.65 -2.29 -4.30
C HIS A 104 4.71 -2.18 -5.52
N ASP A 105 4.01 -1.06 -5.68
CA ASP A 105 3.16 -0.89 -6.87
C ASP A 105 4.04 -0.84 -8.13
N TYR A 106 3.78 -1.74 -9.08
CA TYR A 106 4.65 -1.91 -10.26
C TYR A 106 4.65 -0.70 -11.18
N GLU A 107 3.58 0.10 -11.16
CA GLU A 107 3.41 1.32 -11.93
C GLU A 107 3.56 2.59 -11.06
N GLY A 108 4.03 2.44 -9.82
CA GLY A 108 4.25 3.54 -8.89
C GLY A 108 2.96 4.27 -8.46
N LEU A 109 1.78 3.70 -8.68
CA LEU A 109 0.48 4.35 -8.45
C LEU A 109 0.17 4.67 -6.99
N SER A 110 0.97 4.14 -6.06
CA SER A 110 0.89 4.48 -4.64
C SER A 110 1.65 5.78 -4.28
N TYR A 111 2.48 6.32 -5.18
CA TYR A 111 3.30 7.51 -4.93
C TYR A 111 3.53 8.41 -6.16
N VAL A 112 2.86 8.14 -7.27
CA VAL A 112 2.87 8.97 -8.50
C VAL A 112 1.42 9.25 -8.92
N SER A 113 1.17 10.49 -9.35
CA SER A 113 -0.10 10.93 -9.94
C SER A 113 0.17 12.10 -10.88
N GLU A 114 -0.62 12.23 -11.94
CA GLU A 114 -0.56 13.39 -12.83
C GLU A 114 -1.16 14.64 -12.15
N ASP A 115 -2.26 14.45 -11.41
CA ASP A 115 -2.89 15.51 -10.62
C ASP A 115 -2.13 15.82 -9.33
N PRO A 116 -2.22 17.07 -8.82
CA PRO A 116 -1.72 17.42 -7.49
C PRO A 116 -2.31 16.51 -6.40
N PHE A 117 -1.43 15.93 -5.58
CA PHE A 117 -1.82 14.93 -4.60
C PHE A 117 -1.00 15.00 -3.31
N VAL A 118 -1.57 14.44 -2.25
CA VAL A 118 -0.87 14.12 -1.00
C VAL A 118 -0.60 12.62 -0.92
N LEU A 119 0.54 12.28 -0.36
CA LEU A 119 0.92 10.90 -0.07
C LEU A 119 0.68 10.61 1.41
N ILE A 120 -0.21 9.66 1.69
CA ILE A 120 -0.36 9.05 3.02
C ILE A 120 0.52 7.82 3.05
N ASP A 121 1.64 7.91 3.77
CA ASP A 121 2.56 6.80 3.95
C ASP A 121 2.32 6.12 5.30
N LEU A 122 1.84 4.88 5.23
CA LEU A 122 1.43 4.09 6.38
C LEU A 122 2.62 3.43 7.10
N VAL A 123 3.87 3.72 6.73
CA VAL A 123 5.07 3.15 7.39
C VAL A 123 5.06 3.27 8.92
N GLY A 124 4.34 4.25 9.48
CA GLY A 124 4.14 4.42 10.92
C GLY A 124 3.06 3.52 11.55
N HIS A 125 2.05 3.12 10.79
CA HIS A 125 0.88 2.35 11.20
C HIS A 125 1.09 0.84 10.92
N ARG A 126 1.91 0.20 11.77
CA ARG A 126 2.50 -1.14 11.53
C ARG A 126 2.45 -2.07 12.75
N ASN A 127 1.51 -1.87 13.65
CA ASN A 127 1.28 -2.77 14.76
C ASN A 127 0.75 -4.14 14.26
N ILE A 128 1.16 -5.20 14.97
CA ILE A 128 0.69 -6.56 14.69
C ILE A 128 0.47 -7.24 16.02
N THR A 129 -0.77 -7.68 16.25
CA THR A 129 -1.19 -8.38 17.46
C THR A 129 -1.68 -9.78 17.08
N ILE A 130 -1.14 -10.80 17.73
CA ILE A 130 -1.40 -12.22 17.41
C ILE A 130 -2.05 -12.90 18.60
N ASN A 131 -3.16 -13.58 18.35
CA ASN A 131 -3.76 -14.55 19.27
C ASN A 131 -3.47 -15.96 18.74
N VAL A 132 -2.65 -16.71 19.46
CA VAL A 132 -2.26 -18.08 19.10
C VAL A 132 -3.40 -19.06 19.32
N ASP A 133 -4.18 -18.87 20.39
CA ASP A 133 -5.29 -19.78 20.76
C ASP A 133 -6.42 -19.70 19.73
N ASP A 134 -6.77 -18.47 19.33
CA ASP A 134 -7.78 -18.24 18.28
C ASP A 134 -7.22 -18.45 16.86
N LYS A 135 -5.89 -18.62 16.72
CA LYS A 135 -5.18 -18.61 15.44
C LYS A 135 -5.57 -17.40 14.58
N THR A 136 -5.53 -16.21 15.16
CA THR A 136 -5.83 -14.95 14.45
C THR A 136 -4.77 -13.89 14.68
N ALA A 137 -4.70 -12.92 13.78
CA ALA A 137 -3.91 -11.72 14.01
C ALA A 137 -4.61 -10.48 13.47
N TRP A 138 -4.44 -9.35 14.17
CA TRP A 138 -4.68 -8.02 13.63
C TRP A 138 -3.36 -7.47 13.10
N VAL A 139 -3.36 -7.02 11.84
CA VAL A 139 -2.17 -6.56 11.12
C VAL A 139 -2.47 -5.20 10.51
N GLU A 140 -1.84 -4.15 11.03
CA GLU A 140 -1.96 -2.81 10.44
C GLU A 140 -1.28 -2.77 9.07
N THR A 141 -1.86 -2.03 8.13
CA THR A 141 -1.51 -2.12 6.71
C THR A 141 -0.16 -1.52 6.36
N GLY A 142 0.47 -0.76 7.25
CA GLY A 142 1.86 -0.32 7.12
C GLY A 142 2.90 -1.41 7.39
N SER A 143 2.52 -2.53 8.00
CA SER A 143 3.41 -3.67 8.18
C SER A 143 3.77 -4.32 6.85
N THR A 144 4.94 -4.93 6.82
CA THR A 144 5.42 -5.75 5.70
C THR A 144 5.13 -7.24 5.92
N ILE A 145 5.12 -8.00 4.83
CA ILE A 145 4.94 -9.46 4.85
C ILE A 145 6.03 -10.13 5.72
N GLY A 146 7.27 -9.65 5.66
CA GLY A 146 8.38 -10.16 6.46
C GLY A 146 8.17 -9.93 7.96
N GLU A 147 7.72 -8.75 8.37
CA GLU A 147 7.39 -8.45 9.77
C GLU A 147 6.24 -9.33 10.28
N LEU A 148 5.21 -9.55 9.44
CA LEU A 148 4.10 -10.43 9.75
C LEU A 148 4.57 -11.86 10.00
N TYR A 149 5.30 -12.44 9.04
CA TYR A 149 5.85 -13.80 9.18
C TYR A 149 6.76 -13.93 10.40
N TYR A 150 7.63 -12.94 10.61
CA TYR A 150 8.53 -12.94 11.75
C TYR A 150 7.77 -12.94 13.07
N LYS A 151 6.79 -12.04 13.25
CA LYS A 151 6.01 -11.97 14.49
C LYS A 151 5.17 -13.23 14.74
N ILE A 152 4.62 -13.86 13.68
CA ILE A 152 3.94 -15.17 13.81
C ILE A 152 4.94 -16.23 14.30
N SER A 153 6.11 -16.34 13.66
CA SER A 153 7.13 -17.34 14.03
C SER A 153 7.66 -17.18 15.46
N LYS A 154 7.69 -15.94 15.97
CA LYS A 154 8.06 -15.63 17.36
C LYS A 154 7.01 -16.09 18.37
N LYS A 155 5.76 -16.27 17.96
CA LYS A 155 4.64 -16.71 18.81
C LYS A 155 4.35 -18.20 18.68
N SER A 156 4.58 -18.80 17.51
CA SER A 156 4.41 -20.24 17.29
C SER A 156 5.31 -20.74 16.17
N LYS A 157 5.83 -21.97 16.32
CA LYS A 157 6.59 -22.69 15.27
C LYS A 157 5.71 -23.42 14.27
N THR A 158 4.40 -23.52 14.54
CA THR A 158 3.44 -24.30 13.77
C THR A 158 2.31 -23.46 13.20
N LEU A 159 2.40 -22.13 13.29
CA LEU A 159 1.49 -21.21 12.62
C LEU A 159 2.20 -20.42 11.52
N GLY A 160 1.47 -20.11 10.46
CA GLY A 160 1.90 -19.26 9.36
C GLY A 160 0.73 -18.45 8.78
N PHE A 161 1.00 -17.72 7.70
CA PHE A 161 -0.02 -17.01 6.93
C PHE A 161 0.30 -17.08 5.42
N PRO A 162 -0.65 -17.44 4.54
CA PRO A 162 -0.39 -17.63 3.11
C PRO A 162 -0.39 -16.29 2.36
N ALA A 163 0.77 -15.65 2.27
CA ALA A 163 0.95 -14.42 1.51
C ALA A 163 2.21 -14.47 0.63
N GLY A 164 2.70 -13.31 0.19
CA GLY A 164 3.82 -13.14 -0.73
C GLY A 164 5.15 -13.74 -0.30
N LEU A 165 6.00 -13.95 -1.30
CA LEU A 165 7.41 -14.35 -1.13
C LEU A 165 8.31 -13.19 -0.71
N CYS A 166 8.03 -11.98 -1.22
CA CYS A 166 8.89 -10.80 -1.05
C CYS A 166 8.67 -10.16 0.34
N PRO A 167 9.66 -10.17 1.25
CA PRO A 167 9.45 -9.74 2.64
C PRO A 167 9.11 -8.26 2.80
N THR A 168 9.55 -7.39 1.89
CA THR A 168 9.36 -5.93 1.97
C THR A 168 8.03 -5.46 1.38
N VAL A 169 7.24 -6.36 0.79
CA VAL A 169 5.90 -6.05 0.31
C VAL A 169 5.03 -5.65 1.50
N GLY A 170 4.29 -4.55 1.35
CA GLY A 170 3.38 -4.07 2.38
C GLY A 170 2.07 -4.83 2.40
N VAL A 171 1.58 -5.16 3.59
CA VAL A 171 0.37 -5.96 3.82
C VAL A 171 -0.85 -5.32 3.18
N GLY A 172 -0.98 -3.99 3.27
CA GLY A 172 -2.13 -3.24 2.75
C GLY A 172 -2.44 -3.54 1.29
N GLY A 173 -1.51 -3.17 0.39
CA GLY A 173 -1.69 -3.40 -1.04
C GLY A 173 -1.71 -4.88 -1.42
N HIS A 174 -0.93 -5.71 -0.72
CA HIS A 174 -0.82 -7.13 -1.04
C HIS A 174 -2.13 -7.90 -0.82
N ILE A 175 -2.76 -7.73 0.35
CA ILE A 175 -4.04 -8.39 0.65
C ILE A 175 -5.16 -7.77 -0.18
N SER A 176 -5.18 -6.44 -0.37
CA SER A 176 -6.18 -5.80 -1.22
C SER A 176 -6.19 -6.30 -2.67
N GLY A 177 -5.04 -6.71 -3.20
CA GLY A 177 -4.90 -7.35 -4.52
C GLY A 177 -5.02 -8.88 -4.52
N GLY A 178 -5.44 -9.50 -3.41
CA GLY A 178 -5.54 -10.95 -3.27
C GLY A 178 -4.35 -11.53 -2.51
N GLY A 179 -3.15 -11.41 -3.07
CA GLY A 179 -1.91 -11.84 -2.45
C GLY A 179 -1.62 -13.34 -2.60
N THR A 180 -0.60 -13.67 -3.40
CA THR A 180 -0.22 -15.04 -3.74
C THR A 180 1.18 -15.39 -3.24
N GLY A 181 1.43 -16.68 -2.97
CA GLY A 181 2.75 -17.18 -2.60
C GLY A 181 2.82 -18.70 -2.50
N VAL A 182 3.85 -19.21 -1.82
CA VAL A 182 4.20 -20.65 -1.84
C VAL A 182 3.16 -21.57 -1.20
N MET A 183 2.30 -21.03 -0.33
CA MET A 183 1.23 -21.79 0.33
C MET A 183 -0.11 -21.73 -0.41
N LEU A 184 -0.16 -21.08 -1.60
CA LEU A 184 -1.38 -20.91 -2.41
C LEU A 184 -2.15 -22.22 -2.62
N ARG A 185 -1.45 -23.29 -3.03
CA ARG A 185 -2.09 -24.59 -3.33
C ARG A 185 -2.76 -25.24 -2.12
N LYS A 186 -2.36 -24.88 -0.90
CA LYS A 186 -2.89 -25.47 0.33
C LYS A 186 -3.96 -24.59 0.99
N TYR A 187 -3.80 -23.27 0.94
CA TYR A 187 -4.63 -22.34 1.72
C TYR A 187 -5.27 -21.20 0.92
N GLY A 188 -5.08 -21.15 -0.40
CA GLY A 188 -5.60 -20.06 -1.23
C GLY A 188 -4.78 -18.78 -1.09
N LEU A 189 -5.39 -17.65 -1.44
CA LEU A 189 -4.81 -16.32 -1.39
C LEU A 189 -4.73 -15.78 0.05
N ALA A 190 -3.94 -14.73 0.26
CA ALA A 190 -3.92 -14.01 1.53
C ALA A 190 -5.32 -13.45 1.86
N ALA A 191 -6.02 -12.93 0.86
CA ALA A 191 -7.37 -12.39 0.96
C ALA A 191 -8.43 -13.44 1.32
N ASP A 192 -8.26 -14.70 0.90
CA ASP A 192 -9.18 -15.80 1.29
C ASP A 192 -9.12 -16.08 2.80
N ASN A 193 -8.02 -15.70 3.44
CA ASN A 193 -7.76 -15.92 4.86
C ASN A 193 -8.02 -14.66 5.72
N VAL A 194 -8.65 -13.63 5.15
CA VAL A 194 -9.13 -12.46 5.89
C VAL A 194 -10.51 -12.73 6.48
N ILE A 195 -10.68 -12.45 7.77
CA ILE A 195 -11.93 -12.68 8.51
C ILE A 195 -12.63 -11.38 8.94
N ASP A 196 -11.89 -10.27 9.00
CA ASP A 196 -12.40 -8.92 9.28
C ASP A 196 -11.40 -7.87 8.77
N ALA A 197 -11.80 -6.61 8.72
CA ALA A 197 -10.94 -5.48 8.36
C ALA A 197 -11.41 -4.21 9.04
N ARG A 198 -10.50 -3.28 9.31
CA ARG A 198 -10.82 -1.90 9.64
C ARG A 198 -10.58 -1.06 8.40
N LEU A 199 -11.64 -0.47 7.86
CA LEU A 199 -11.59 0.35 6.65
C LEU A 199 -12.06 1.77 6.97
N MET A 200 -11.32 2.75 6.49
CA MET A 200 -11.74 4.14 6.50
C MET A 200 -12.36 4.52 5.15
N ASP A 201 -13.59 5.00 5.18
CA ASP A 201 -14.26 5.49 3.98
C ASP A 201 -13.88 6.94 3.65
N ALA A 202 -14.36 7.44 2.51
CA ALA A 202 -14.12 8.81 2.06
C ALA A 202 -14.73 9.91 2.96
N ASN A 203 -15.57 9.54 3.93
CA ASN A 203 -16.13 10.44 4.94
C ASN A 203 -15.37 10.36 6.26
N GLY A 204 -14.27 9.60 6.32
CA GLY A 204 -13.47 9.39 7.52
C GLY A 204 -14.11 8.44 8.53
N ARG A 205 -15.20 7.75 8.19
CA ARG A 205 -15.81 6.75 9.09
C ARG A 205 -14.98 5.49 9.07
N ILE A 206 -14.74 4.91 10.25
CA ILE A 206 -14.05 3.62 10.37
C ILE A 206 -15.12 2.53 10.45
N LEU A 207 -15.04 1.61 9.51
CA LEU A 207 -15.95 0.49 9.33
C LEU A 207 -15.21 -0.82 9.61
N ASP A 208 -15.82 -1.65 10.43
CA ASP A 208 -15.51 -3.08 10.51
C ASP A 208 -16.30 -3.87 9.45
N ARG A 209 -16.09 -5.19 9.34
CA ARG A 209 -16.84 -6.04 8.41
C ARG A 209 -18.35 -5.86 8.56
N LYS A 210 -18.85 -5.82 9.80
CA LYS A 210 -20.28 -5.74 10.09
C LYS A 210 -20.89 -4.44 9.56
N SER A 211 -20.20 -3.32 9.80
CA SER A 211 -20.68 -1.98 9.41
C SER A 211 -20.41 -1.64 7.95
N MET A 212 -19.40 -2.23 7.30
CA MET A 212 -19.17 -2.06 5.86
C MET A 212 -20.12 -2.90 4.98
N GLY A 213 -20.67 -3.99 5.53
CA GLY A 213 -21.50 -4.94 4.79
C GLY A 213 -20.68 -5.89 3.90
N GLU A 214 -21.30 -6.99 3.48
CA GLU A 214 -20.56 -8.07 2.81
C GLU A 214 -20.09 -7.70 1.39
N ASP A 215 -20.78 -6.83 0.67
CA ASP A 215 -20.37 -6.40 -0.68
C ASP A 215 -19.05 -5.63 -0.65
N LEU A 216 -18.92 -4.67 0.26
CA LEU A 216 -17.68 -3.91 0.44
C LEU A 216 -16.58 -4.81 1.03
N PHE A 217 -16.92 -5.68 1.98
CA PHE A 217 -15.96 -6.65 2.53
C PHE A 217 -15.45 -7.65 1.47
N TRP A 218 -16.29 -8.03 0.50
CA TRP A 218 -15.88 -8.81 -0.67
C TRP A 218 -14.95 -7.99 -1.57
N ALA A 219 -15.34 -6.76 -1.90
CA ALA A 219 -14.60 -5.91 -2.84
C ALA A 219 -13.16 -5.63 -2.40
N ILE A 220 -12.93 -5.39 -1.11
CA ILE A 220 -11.59 -5.07 -0.60
C ILE A 220 -10.64 -6.27 -0.55
N ARG A 221 -11.15 -7.50 -0.70
CA ARG A 221 -10.38 -8.76 -0.61
C ARG A 221 -10.00 -9.30 -1.99
N GLY A 222 -9.40 -8.44 -2.82
CA GLY A 222 -8.96 -8.82 -4.18
C GLY A 222 -9.28 -7.79 -5.26
N GLY A 223 -10.16 -6.83 -4.99
CA GLY A 223 -10.55 -5.77 -5.95
C GLY A 223 -9.49 -4.67 -6.17
N GLY A 224 -8.32 -4.79 -5.54
CA GLY A 224 -7.22 -3.82 -5.65
C GLY A 224 -7.24 -2.74 -4.57
N GLY A 225 -6.04 -2.24 -4.25
CA GLY A 225 -5.89 -1.14 -3.29
C GLY A 225 -6.34 0.20 -3.87
N ASN A 226 -6.54 1.20 -2.99
CA ASN A 226 -6.88 2.60 -3.34
C ASN A 226 -8.24 2.84 -4.04
N THR A 227 -9.09 1.82 -4.24
CA THR A 227 -10.40 1.98 -4.90
C THR A 227 -11.55 2.16 -3.91
N PHE A 228 -11.59 1.35 -2.85
CA PHE A 228 -12.78 1.17 -2.00
C PHE A 228 -12.68 1.85 -0.63
N GLY A 229 -11.66 2.68 -0.43
CA GLY A 229 -11.29 3.27 0.86
C GLY A 229 -9.88 2.90 1.29
N LEU A 230 -9.52 3.32 2.50
CA LEU A 230 -8.20 3.05 3.10
C LEU A 230 -8.34 1.95 4.15
N VAL A 231 -7.86 0.75 3.86
CA VAL A 231 -7.79 -0.32 4.86
C VAL A 231 -6.70 0.01 5.87
N LEU A 232 -7.09 0.17 7.14
CA LEU A 232 -6.21 0.49 8.26
C LEU A 232 -5.56 -0.78 8.80
N ALA A 233 -6.35 -1.83 8.99
CA ALA A 233 -5.86 -3.12 9.48
C ALA A 233 -6.67 -4.29 8.95
N TRP A 234 -6.03 -5.43 8.78
CA TRP A 234 -6.66 -6.70 8.46
C TRP A 234 -6.72 -7.59 9.70
N LYS A 235 -7.86 -8.23 9.93
CA LYS A 235 -7.93 -9.40 10.80
C LYS A 235 -7.81 -10.65 9.94
N ILE A 236 -6.76 -11.41 10.17
CA ILE A 236 -6.41 -12.60 9.40
C ILE A 236 -6.55 -13.86 10.25
N LYS A 237 -6.90 -14.95 9.60
CA LYS A 237 -6.82 -16.31 10.13
C LYS A 237 -5.43 -16.87 9.85
N LEU A 238 -4.75 -17.32 10.89
CA LEU A 238 -3.48 -18.02 10.78
C LEU A 238 -3.74 -19.49 10.42
N VAL A 239 -2.82 -20.06 9.66
CA VAL A 239 -2.91 -21.43 9.16
C VAL A 239 -1.88 -22.32 9.84
N ASP A 240 -2.20 -23.60 10.00
CA ASP A 240 -1.25 -24.57 10.55
C ASP A 240 -0.12 -24.87 9.55
N VAL A 241 1.11 -24.92 10.02
CA VAL A 241 2.28 -25.34 9.24
C VAL A 241 3.04 -26.42 10.01
N PRO A 242 3.61 -27.43 9.32
CA PRO A 242 4.44 -28.41 10.00
C PRO A 242 5.70 -27.74 10.56
N GLU A 243 6.22 -28.24 11.68
CA GLU A 243 7.48 -27.73 12.26
C GLU A 243 8.68 -27.89 11.32
N LYS A 244 8.60 -28.85 10.40
CA LYS A 244 9.62 -29.12 9.38
C LYS A 244 9.00 -28.99 8.00
N VAL A 245 9.60 -28.12 7.18
CA VAL A 245 9.32 -27.98 5.75
C VAL A 245 10.56 -28.36 4.95
N ILE A 246 10.38 -28.96 3.79
CA ILE A 246 11.48 -29.34 2.88
C ILE A 246 11.43 -28.42 1.67
N VAL A 247 12.58 -27.83 1.34
CA VAL A 247 12.76 -26.98 0.17
C VAL A 247 13.90 -27.53 -0.68
N PHE A 248 13.77 -27.44 -2.00
CA PHE A 248 14.83 -27.77 -2.94
C PHE A 248 14.80 -26.82 -4.13
N THR A 249 15.97 -26.56 -4.70
CA THR A 249 16.14 -25.85 -5.97
C THR A 249 16.93 -26.77 -6.89
N ILE A 250 16.39 -27.06 -8.07
CA ILE A 250 17.04 -27.91 -9.07
C ILE A 250 17.15 -27.11 -10.36
N ASP A 251 18.37 -26.73 -10.72
CA ASP A 251 18.65 -25.99 -11.94
C ASP A 251 18.84 -26.94 -13.13
N LYS A 252 18.30 -26.57 -14.29
CA LYS A 252 18.41 -27.33 -15.54
C LYS A 252 18.67 -26.40 -16.72
N THR A 253 19.70 -26.73 -17.52
CA THR A 253 20.00 -26.01 -18.76
C THR A 253 19.26 -26.63 -19.95
N LEU A 254 19.29 -25.95 -21.11
CA LEU A 254 18.69 -26.46 -22.34
C LEU A 254 19.35 -27.77 -22.79
N GLU A 255 20.67 -27.89 -22.65
CA GLU A 255 21.46 -29.10 -22.95
C GLU A 255 21.05 -30.28 -22.05
N GLN A 256 20.54 -29.99 -20.85
CA GLN A 256 20.01 -30.97 -19.90
C GLN A 256 18.51 -31.26 -20.12
N ASN A 257 17.98 -30.94 -21.31
CA ASN A 257 16.57 -31.13 -21.69
C ASN A 257 15.55 -30.32 -20.86
N ALA A 258 15.89 -29.11 -20.40
CA ALA A 258 14.98 -28.26 -19.63
C ALA A 258 13.58 -28.10 -20.27
N THR A 259 13.50 -27.95 -21.61
CA THR A 259 12.23 -27.82 -22.33
C THR A 259 11.30 -29.01 -22.11
N LYS A 260 11.82 -30.25 -22.19
CA LYS A 260 11.01 -31.46 -21.96
C LYS A 260 10.56 -31.57 -20.51
N LEU A 261 11.42 -31.17 -19.57
CA LEU A 261 11.11 -31.17 -18.14
C LEU A 261 10.00 -30.16 -17.81
N VAL A 262 10.10 -28.92 -18.29
CA VAL A 262 9.05 -27.90 -18.10
C VAL A 262 7.74 -28.31 -18.77
N HIS A 263 7.81 -28.88 -19.98
CA HIS A 263 6.63 -29.40 -20.67
C HIS A 263 5.94 -30.52 -19.87
N LYS A 264 6.69 -31.40 -19.20
CA LYS A 264 6.08 -32.41 -18.31
C LYS A 264 5.54 -31.78 -17.02
N TRP A 265 6.30 -30.85 -16.43
CA TRP A 265 5.97 -30.20 -15.18
C TRP A 265 4.59 -29.53 -15.22
N GLN A 266 4.25 -28.79 -16.28
CA GLN A 266 2.95 -28.09 -16.40
C GLN A 266 1.71 -29.01 -16.32
N TYR A 267 1.85 -30.31 -16.60
CA TYR A 267 0.74 -31.29 -16.49
C TYR A 267 0.71 -32.05 -15.16
N VAL A 268 1.74 -31.90 -14.32
CA VAL A 268 1.89 -32.60 -13.04
C VAL A 268 1.81 -31.64 -11.86
N SER A 269 2.17 -30.37 -12.06
CA SER A 269 2.28 -29.36 -10.99
C SER A 269 0.99 -28.63 -10.67
N SER A 270 -0.03 -28.72 -11.54
CA SER A 270 -1.40 -28.23 -11.31
C SER A 270 -2.01 -28.89 -10.07
#